data_AF-A0ABD1AW13-F1
#
_entry.id   AF-A0ABD1AW13-F1
#
_cell.length_a   1.000
_cell.length_b   1.000
_cell.length_c   1.000
_cell.angle_alpha   90.00
_cell.angle_beta   90.00
_cell.angle_gamma   90.00
#
_symmetry.space_group_name_H-M   'P 1'
#
loop_
_entity.id
_entity.type
_entity.pdbx_description
1 polymer ?
#
loop_
_entity_poly.entity_id
_entity_poly.type
_entity_poly.pdbx_seq_one_letter_code
_entity_poly.pdbx_strand_id
1 'polypeptide(L)'
;MEHLPIHLPREARLGGPVQYRWMYPFERYMFHLKKKVKNLSKVEGSIVAQSLNEETSNFAQYYFAPNIQTKASRPGRYDDGGQRPVYHSYVPGIFQEIGRFSRKRKGIWLTEQEVSHIHTYILRNCEDILPYER
;
A
#
# COMPACT_ATOMS: atom_id res chain seq x y z
N MET A 1 -2.21 32.11 3.96
CA MET A 1 -2.68 31.34 2.79
C MET A 1 -4.17 31.01 2.97
N GLU A 2 -5.06 32.00 2.80
CA GLU A 2 -6.44 31.90 3.30
C GLU A 2 -7.53 31.99 2.22
N HIS A 3 -7.16 32.13 0.94
CA HIS A 3 -8.13 32.25 -0.16
C HIS A 3 -8.11 31.08 -1.16
N LEU A 4 -7.36 30.00 -0.90
CA LEU A 4 -7.26 28.85 -1.83
C LEU A 4 -8.61 28.16 -2.17
N PRO A 5 -9.56 27.95 -1.23
CA PRO A 5 -10.75 27.14 -1.52
C PRO A 5 -11.72 27.76 -2.54
N ILE A 6 -11.76 29.09 -2.63
CA ILE A 6 -12.75 29.81 -3.45
C ILE A 6 -12.36 29.80 -4.94
N HIS A 7 -11.06 29.75 -5.24
CA HIS A 7 -10.56 29.81 -6.63
C HIS A 7 -10.45 28.43 -7.29
N LEU A 8 -10.38 27.36 -6.51
CA LEU A 8 -10.27 25.97 -6.97
C LEU A 8 -11.35 25.56 -8.01
N PRO A 9 -12.65 25.85 -7.81
CA PRO A 9 -13.69 25.51 -8.80
C PRO A 9 -13.54 26.27 -10.12
N ARG A 10 -13.14 27.55 -10.06
CA ARG A 10 -12.92 28.39 -11.24
C ARG A 10 -11.67 27.96 -12.00
N GLU A 11 -10.61 27.63 -11.29
CA GLU A 11 -9.38 27.10 -11.88
C GLU A 11 -9.59 25.72 -12.50
N ALA A 12 -10.38 24.84 -11.87
CA ALA A 12 -10.75 23.54 -12.43
C ALA A 12 -11.60 23.70 -13.70
N ARG A 13 -12.57 24.65 -13.71
CA ARG A 13 -13.40 24.93 -14.89
C ARG A 13 -12.59 25.49 -16.06
N LEU A 14 -11.62 26.37 -15.80
CA LEU A 14 -10.80 27.00 -16.83
C LEU A 14 -9.66 26.11 -17.32
N GLY A 15 -9.07 25.30 -16.45
CA GLY A 15 -7.87 24.52 -16.75
C GLY A 15 -8.12 23.10 -17.24
N GLY A 16 -9.38 22.64 -17.32
CA GLY A 16 -9.71 21.28 -17.73
C GLY A 16 -9.24 20.23 -16.71
N PRO A 17 -9.11 18.95 -17.12
CA PRO A 17 -8.75 17.86 -16.21
C PRO A 17 -7.46 18.16 -15.45
N VAL A 18 -7.53 18.12 -14.11
CA VAL A 18 -6.40 18.37 -13.18
C VAL A 18 -5.19 17.49 -13.48
N GLN A 19 -5.43 16.35 -14.14
CA GLN A 19 -4.47 15.28 -14.38
C GLN A 19 -3.18 15.72 -15.07
N TYR A 20 -3.18 16.76 -15.93
CA TYR A 20 -1.96 17.24 -16.60
C TYR A 20 -1.43 18.59 -16.09
N ARG A 21 -2.09 19.19 -15.08
CA ARG A 21 -1.66 20.47 -14.48
C ARG A 21 -0.72 20.29 -13.30
N TRP A 22 -0.61 19.07 -12.79
CA TRP A 22 0.32 18.74 -11.70
C TRP A 22 1.54 18.04 -12.26
N MET A 23 2.70 18.25 -11.64
CA MET A 23 3.94 17.57 -12.02
C MET A 23 3.90 16.06 -11.76
N TYR A 24 2.97 15.60 -10.91
CA TYR A 24 2.91 14.23 -10.43
C TYR A 24 2.95 13.13 -11.52
N PRO A 25 2.17 13.19 -12.63
CA PRO A 25 2.23 12.15 -13.67
C PRO A 25 3.58 12.12 -14.38
N PHE A 26 4.18 13.29 -14.63
CA PHE A 26 5.49 13.41 -15.26
C PHE A 26 6.60 12.85 -14.37
N GLU A 27 6.56 13.17 -13.07
CA GLU A 27 7.50 12.62 -12.08
C GLU A 27 7.38 11.10 -11.96
N ARG A 28 6.16 10.57 -11.93
CA ARG A 28 5.89 9.12 -11.89
C ARG A 28 6.43 8.42 -13.13
N TYR A 29 6.22 9.01 -14.31
CA TYR A 29 6.74 8.46 -15.55
C TYR A 29 8.27 8.50 -15.58
N MET A 30 8.88 9.62 -15.18
CA MET A 30 10.33 9.76 -15.08
C MET A 30 10.93 8.73 -14.12
N PHE A 31 10.29 8.48 -12.97
CA PHE A 31 10.70 7.44 -12.03
C PHE A 31 10.61 6.04 -12.65
N HIS A 32 9.58 5.76 -13.45
CA HIS A 32 9.47 4.50 -14.19
C HIS A 32 10.62 4.33 -15.19
N LEU A 33 10.93 5.37 -15.97
CA LEU A 33 12.07 5.35 -16.90
C LEU A 33 13.41 5.16 -16.18
N LYS A 34 13.62 5.83 -15.04
CA LYS A 34 14.84 5.65 -14.23
C LYS A 34 15.02 4.18 -13.78
N LYS A 35 13.94 3.48 -13.45
CA LYS A 35 14.00 2.04 -13.12
C LYS A 35 14.38 1.15 -14.31
N LYS A 36 14.20 1.63 -15.55
CA LYS A 36 14.59 0.91 -16.77
C LYS A 36 16.10 1.01 -17.06
N VAL A 37 16.79 1.97 -16.46
CA VAL A 37 18.23 2.20 -16.65
C VAL A 37 19.03 1.21 -15.80
N LYS A 38 19.43 0.09 -16.40
CA LYS A 38 20.34 -0.91 -15.81
C LYS A 38 21.81 -0.61 -16.11
N ASN A 39 22.09 0.03 -17.26
CA ASN A 39 23.43 0.44 -17.66
C ASN A 39 23.52 1.98 -17.76
N LEU A 40 24.24 2.60 -16.83
CA LEU A 40 24.43 4.06 -16.80
C LEU A 40 25.32 4.58 -17.93
N SER A 41 26.17 3.74 -18.52
CA SER A 41 27.01 4.14 -19.67
C SER A 41 26.23 4.25 -20.98
N LYS A 42 25.03 3.64 -21.05
CA LYS A 42 24.16 3.58 -22.23
C LYS A 42 22.69 3.68 -21.80
N VAL A 43 22.32 4.85 -21.29
CA VAL A 43 20.99 5.10 -20.69
C VAL A 43 19.85 4.82 -21.67
N GLU A 44 19.90 5.40 -22.87
CA GLU A 44 18.84 5.27 -23.88
C GLU A 44 18.68 3.82 -24.34
N GLY A 45 19.79 3.15 -24.67
CA GLY A 45 19.79 1.74 -25.05
C GLY A 45 19.23 0.83 -23.95
N SER A 46 19.54 1.13 -22.68
CA SER A 46 18.98 0.39 -21.55
C SER A 46 17.46 0.59 -21.41
N ILE A 47 16.96 1.81 -21.65
CA ILE A 47 15.52 2.10 -21.60
C ILE A 47 14.79 1.35 -22.72
N VAL A 48 15.33 1.38 -23.95
CA VAL A 48 14.74 0.68 -25.10
C VAL A 48 14.69 -0.82 -24.86
N ALA A 49 15.82 -1.44 -24.47
CA ALA A 49 15.89 -2.87 -24.19
C ALA A 49 14.90 -3.30 -23.10
N GLN A 50 14.79 -2.53 -22.01
CA GLN A 50 13.86 -2.86 -20.94
C GLN A 50 12.40 -2.59 -21.33
N SER A 51 12.12 -1.67 -22.25
CA SER A 51 10.77 -1.43 -22.77
C SER A 51 10.31 -2.58 -23.65
N LEU A 52 11.17 -3.09 -24.53
CA LEU A 52 10.91 -4.32 -25.30
C LEU A 52 10.63 -5.51 -24.40
N ASN A 53 11.41 -5.67 -23.31
CA ASN A 53 11.17 -6.73 -22.33
C ASN A 53 9.81 -6.57 -21.62
N GLU A 54 9.44 -5.35 -21.25
CA GLU A 54 8.16 -5.05 -20.60
C GLU A 54 6.98 -5.35 -21.54
N GLU A 55 7.06 -4.92 -22.81
CA GLU A 55 6.04 -5.20 -23.83
C GLU A 55 5.92 -6.69 -24.12
N THR A 56 7.04 -7.38 -24.31
CA THR A 56 7.06 -8.84 -24.55
C THR A 56 6.46 -9.59 -23.38
N SER A 57 6.79 -9.20 -22.13
CA SER A 57 6.21 -9.83 -20.94
C SER A 57 4.71 -9.56 -20.81
N ASN A 58 4.24 -8.36 -21.16
CA ASN A 58 2.82 -8.02 -21.12
C ASN A 58 2.04 -8.81 -22.20
N PHE A 59 2.64 -8.99 -23.38
CA PHE A 59 2.05 -9.79 -24.45
C PHE A 59 1.99 -11.27 -24.10
N ALA A 60 3.08 -11.82 -23.55
CA ALA A 60 3.13 -13.21 -23.12
C ALA A 60 2.08 -13.53 -22.03
N GLN A 61 1.71 -12.54 -21.22
CA GLN A 61 0.73 -12.70 -20.14
C GLN A 61 -0.61 -13.26 -20.63
N TYR A 62 -1.03 -12.94 -21.86
CA TYR A 62 -2.31 -13.38 -22.40
C TYR A 62 -2.37 -14.89 -22.66
N TYR A 63 -1.22 -15.55 -22.74
CA TYR A 63 -1.11 -16.98 -23.00
C TYR A 63 -0.92 -17.80 -21.72
N PHE A 64 -0.75 -17.15 -20.57
CA PHE A 64 -0.59 -17.85 -19.30
C PHE A 64 -1.94 -18.24 -18.69
N ALA A 65 -1.94 -19.38 -18.01
CA ALA A 65 -3.09 -19.81 -17.22
C ALA A 65 -3.39 -18.80 -16.08
N PRO A 66 -4.67 -18.64 -15.67
CA PRO A 66 -5.09 -17.58 -14.73
C PRO A 66 -4.47 -17.71 -13.33
N ASN A 67 -3.95 -18.88 -12.96
CA ASN A 67 -3.25 -19.12 -11.70
C ASN A 67 -1.79 -18.64 -11.72
N ILE A 68 -1.23 -18.29 -12.88
CA ILE A 68 0.15 -17.82 -13.01
C ILE A 68 0.20 -16.33 -12.68
N GLN A 69 1.03 -16.00 -11.69
CA GLN A 69 1.22 -14.61 -11.26
C GLN A 69 2.07 -13.84 -12.25
N THR A 70 1.46 -12.85 -12.90
CA THR A 70 2.10 -11.91 -13.85
C THR A 70 2.21 -10.52 -13.23
N LYS A 71 2.89 -9.60 -13.90
CA LYS A 71 2.99 -8.22 -13.42
C LYS A 71 1.61 -7.55 -13.31
N ALA A 72 0.65 -7.90 -14.17
CA ALA A 72 -0.69 -7.35 -14.14
C ALA A 72 -1.60 -8.05 -13.11
N SER A 73 -1.43 -9.35 -12.87
CA SER A 73 -2.25 -10.09 -11.89
C SER A 73 -1.74 -9.97 -10.46
N ARG A 74 -0.50 -9.51 -10.27
CA ARG A 74 0.12 -9.44 -8.94
C ARG A 74 -0.64 -8.43 -8.07
N PRO A 75 -1.12 -8.84 -6.88
CA PRO A 75 -1.81 -7.93 -5.98
C PRO A 75 -0.93 -6.73 -5.62
N GLY A 76 -1.56 -5.57 -5.45
CA GLY A 76 -0.89 -4.35 -5.03
C GLY A 76 -0.12 -4.56 -3.73
N ARG A 77 0.91 -3.74 -3.47
CA ARG A 77 1.72 -3.86 -2.25
C ARG A 77 0.89 -3.80 -0.95
N TYR A 78 -0.27 -3.13 -1.00
CA TYR A 78 -1.21 -2.97 0.11
C TYR A 78 -2.49 -3.78 -0.06
N ASP A 79 -2.54 -4.65 -1.06
CA ASP A 79 -3.65 -5.57 -1.25
C ASP A 79 -3.29 -6.87 -0.54
N ASP A 80 -3.92 -7.09 0.61
CA ASP A 80 -3.74 -8.29 1.42
C ASP A 80 -4.65 -9.44 0.94
N GLY A 81 -5.20 -9.32 -0.27
CA GLY A 81 -6.01 -10.35 -0.92
C GLY A 81 -7.36 -10.58 -0.23
N GLY A 82 -7.73 -9.70 0.73
CA GLY A 82 -8.97 -9.78 1.49
C GLY A 82 -9.16 -11.07 2.29
N GLN A 83 -8.12 -11.89 2.47
CA GLN A 83 -8.24 -13.15 3.20
C GLN A 83 -8.39 -12.85 4.69
N ARG A 84 -9.61 -13.01 5.19
CA ARG A 84 -9.88 -12.94 6.61
C ARG A 84 -9.18 -14.11 7.30
N PRO A 85 -8.49 -13.89 8.43
CA PRO A 85 -7.96 -14.98 9.23
C PRO A 85 -9.05 -15.94 9.67
N VAL A 86 -8.72 -17.22 9.65
CA VAL A 86 -9.55 -18.26 10.26
C VAL A 86 -9.04 -18.49 11.67
N TYR A 87 -9.85 -18.15 12.67
CA TYR A 87 -9.55 -18.42 14.06
C TYR A 87 -10.27 -19.70 14.51
N HIS A 88 -9.56 -20.57 15.22
CA HIS A 88 -10.14 -21.78 15.80
C HIS A 88 -10.96 -21.52 17.08
N SER A 89 -10.96 -20.28 17.56
CA SER A 89 -11.68 -19.81 18.75
C SER A 89 -12.37 -18.48 18.48
N TYR A 90 -13.33 -18.11 19.33
CA TYR A 90 -13.92 -16.78 19.29
C TYR A 90 -12.84 -15.72 19.51
N VAL A 91 -12.71 -14.81 18.55
CA VAL A 91 -11.83 -13.64 18.63
C VAL A 91 -12.71 -12.41 18.47
N PRO A 92 -12.70 -11.46 19.43
CA PRO A 92 -13.52 -10.27 19.33
C PRO A 92 -13.19 -9.44 18.08
N GLY A 93 -14.19 -8.73 17.54
CA GLY A 93 -14.09 -8.03 16.24
C GLY A 93 -12.90 -7.07 16.15
N ILE A 94 -12.57 -6.39 17.25
CA ILE A 94 -11.40 -5.49 17.36
C ILE A 94 -10.05 -6.19 17.14
N PHE A 95 -9.98 -7.52 17.30
CA PHE A 95 -8.78 -8.33 17.13
C PHE A 95 -8.81 -9.21 15.88
N GLN A 96 -9.90 -9.14 15.08
CA GLN A 96 -10.03 -9.93 13.85
C GLN A 96 -9.27 -9.33 12.67
N GLU A 97 -8.96 -8.04 12.70
CA GLU A 97 -8.22 -7.38 11.63
C GLU A 97 -6.71 -7.64 11.76
N ILE A 98 -6.12 -8.25 10.72
CA ILE A 98 -4.67 -8.38 10.61
C ILE A 98 -4.12 -7.11 9.96
N GLY A 99 -3.35 -6.34 10.74
CA GLY A 99 -2.47 -5.32 10.18
C GLY A 99 -1.22 -5.93 9.55
N ARG A 100 -0.84 -5.48 8.35
CA ARG A 100 0.48 -5.83 7.78
C ARG A 100 1.55 -4.93 8.38
N PHE A 101 2.50 -5.50 9.12
CA PHE A 101 3.61 -4.74 9.68
C PHE A 101 4.46 -4.11 8.55
N SER A 102 4.44 -2.78 8.46
CA SER A 102 5.14 -2.01 7.41
C SER A 102 6.65 -1.87 7.66
N ARG A 103 7.11 -2.08 8.91
CA ARG A 103 8.51 -1.91 9.33
C ARG A 103 9.13 -3.19 9.87
N LYS A 104 10.47 -3.21 9.94
CA LYS A 104 11.23 -4.29 10.61
C LYS A 104 10.74 -4.48 12.04
N ARG A 105 10.45 -5.72 12.42
CA ARG A 105 10.02 -6.08 13.79
C ARG A 105 11.18 -5.84 14.76
N LYS A 106 10.93 -5.05 15.80
CA LYS A 106 11.82 -4.96 16.96
C LYS A 106 11.14 -5.71 18.12
N GLY A 107 11.76 -6.79 18.58
CA GLY A 107 11.33 -7.42 19.82
C GLY A 107 11.70 -6.50 20.98
N ILE A 108 10.72 -6.15 21.80
CA ILE A 108 10.93 -5.41 23.04
C ILE A 108 10.43 -6.31 24.16
N TRP A 109 11.24 -6.46 25.21
CA TRP A 109 10.82 -7.09 26.44
C TRP A 109 10.17 -6.02 27.30
N LEU A 110 8.89 -6.22 27.64
CA LEU A 110 8.17 -5.33 28.54
C LEU A 110 8.56 -5.64 29.97
N THR A 111 8.69 -4.60 30.78
CA THR A 111 8.82 -4.73 32.23
C THR A 111 7.49 -5.16 32.87
N GLU A 112 7.52 -5.77 34.05
CA GLU A 112 6.29 -6.19 34.74
C GLU A 112 5.31 -5.04 34.98
N GLN A 113 5.83 -3.83 35.25
CA GLN A 113 5.00 -2.63 35.43
C GLN A 113 4.30 -2.22 34.14
N GLU A 114 4.97 -2.28 33.00
CA GLU A 114 4.38 -1.99 31.69
C GLU A 114 3.33 -3.03 31.31
N VAL A 115 3.60 -4.31 31.57
CA VAL A 115 2.62 -5.40 31.36
C VAL A 115 1.38 -5.17 32.20
N SER A 116 1.54 -4.85 33.49
CA SER A 116 0.43 -4.55 34.40
C SER A 116 -0.39 -3.34 33.92
N HIS A 117 0.27 -2.26 33.48
CA HIS A 117 -0.40 -1.08 32.93
C HIS A 117 -1.21 -1.40 31.68
N ILE A 118 -0.60 -2.09 30.71
CA ILE A 118 -1.25 -2.46 29.46
C ILE A 118 -2.44 -3.39 29.74
N HIS A 119 -2.27 -4.38 30.62
CA HIS A 119 -3.33 -5.31 30.97
C HIS A 119 -4.51 -4.58 31.63
N THR A 120 -4.25 -3.69 32.60
CA THR A 120 -5.29 -2.89 33.26
C THR A 120 -5.99 -1.96 32.28
N TYR A 121 -5.24 -1.36 31.35
CA TYR A 121 -5.81 -0.51 30.30
C TYR A 121 -6.73 -1.30 29.37
N ILE A 122 -6.32 -2.48 28.91
CA ILE A 122 -7.14 -3.35 28.06
C ILE A 122 -8.42 -3.76 28.79
N LEU A 123 -8.33 -4.20 30.05
CA LEU A 123 -9.50 -4.63 30.81
C LEU A 123 -10.54 -3.50 30.95
N ARG A 124 -10.09 -2.28 31.25
CA ARG A 124 -11.00 -1.13 31.46
C ARG A 124 -11.55 -0.49 30.20
N ASN A 125 -10.88 -0.64 29.06
CA ASN A 125 -11.24 0.07 27.81
C ASN A 125 -11.70 -0.85 26.69
N CYS A 126 -11.80 -2.17 26.93
CA CYS A 126 -12.30 -3.13 25.96
C CYS A 126 -13.78 -3.40 26.20
N GLU A 127 -14.63 -2.97 25.28
CA GLU A 127 -16.10 -3.13 25.37
C GLU A 127 -16.52 -4.59 25.52
N ASP A 128 -15.78 -5.53 24.91
CA ASP A 128 -16.03 -6.96 25.00
C ASP A 128 -15.80 -7.55 26.41
N ILE A 129 -15.06 -6.84 27.28
CA ILE A 129 -14.68 -7.29 28.64
C ILE A 129 -15.59 -6.69 29.71
N LEU A 130 -16.23 -5.56 29.45
CA LEU A 130 -17.18 -4.88 30.35
C LEU A 130 -18.25 -5.81 30.97
N PRO A 131 -18.82 -6.79 30.26
CA PRO A 131 -19.83 -7.68 30.85
C PRO A 131 -19.31 -8.57 31.99
N TYR A 132 -17.99 -8.76 32.07
CA TYR A 132 -17.33 -9.62 33.06
C TYR A 132 -16.69 -8.82 34.21
N GLU A 133 -16.66 -7.50 34.12
CA GLU A 133 -16.18 -6.57 35.15
C GLU A 133 -17.31 -6.35 36.18
N ARG A 134 -17.52 -7.34 37.06
CA ARG A 134 -18.41 -7.23 38.23
C ARG A 134 -17.66 -6.76 39.47
#